data_AF-A0A8S8XY67-F1
#
_entry.id   AF-A0A8S8XY67-F1
#
_cell.length_a   1.000
_cell.length_b   1.000
_cell.length_c   1.000
_cell.angle_alpha   90.00
_cell.angle_beta   90.00
_cell.angle_gamma   90.00
#
_symmetry.space_group_name_H-M   'P 1'
#
loop_
_entity.id
_entity.type
_entity.pdbx_description
1 polymer ?
#
loop_
_entity_poly.entity_id
_entity_poly.type
_entity_poly.pdbx_seq_one_letter_code
_entity_poly.pdbx_strand_id
1 'polypeptide(L)'
;MAKKMSAKARAAARKQRDKWKNKRWFTIRAPRHPWNFKRIGETLGETDEHIMGRVYEMTQQEFSGDFTKMHVLLRFRVTDVVGQDALTYICWTRTPI
;
A
#
# COMPACT_ATOMS: atom_id res chain seq x y z
N MET A 1 -18.44 18.83 32.43
CA MET A 1 -17.10 19.40 32.65
C MET A 1 -16.31 19.35 31.35
N ALA A 2 -16.07 20.49 30.69
CA ALA A 2 -15.19 20.55 29.52
C ALA A 2 -13.73 20.58 30.01
N LYS A 3 -12.99 19.49 29.81
CA LYS A 3 -11.56 19.40 30.17
C LYS A 3 -10.79 20.41 29.31
N LYS A 4 -10.37 21.54 29.89
CA LYS A 4 -9.58 22.56 29.19
C LYS A 4 -8.26 21.92 28.71
N MET A 5 -8.18 21.60 27.42
CA MET A 5 -6.91 21.14 26.84
C MET A 5 -5.84 22.21 26.99
N SER A 6 -4.63 21.79 27.38
CA SER A 6 -3.44 22.64 27.42
C SER A 6 -3.13 23.21 26.03
N ALA A 7 -2.58 24.42 25.96
CA ALA A 7 -2.15 25.04 24.70
C ALA A 7 -1.19 24.14 23.90
N LYS A 8 -0.32 23.39 24.60
CA LYS A 8 0.59 22.41 24.00
C LYS A 8 -0.17 21.24 23.36
N ALA A 9 -1.25 20.79 23.98
CA ALA A 9 -2.09 19.71 23.48
C ALA A 9 -2.94 20.16 22.26
N ARG A 10 -3.40 21.42 22.23
CA ARG A 10 -4.06 22.00 21.04
C ARG A 10 -3.10 22.15 19.86
N ALA A 11 -1.85 22.55 20.10
CA ALA A 11 -0.83 22.65 19.06
C ALA A 11 -0.45 21.27 18.48
N ALA A 12 -0.35 20.25 19.32
CA ALA A 12 -0.11 18.87 18.88
C ALA A 12 -1.26 18.33 18.01
N ALA A 13 -2.51 18.58 18.40
CA ALA A 13 -3.68 18.19 17.62
C ALA A 13 -3.74 18.87 16.24
N ARG A 14 -3.31 20.14 16.14
CA ARG A 14 -3.19 20.84 14.85
C ARG A 14 -2.15 20.17 13.95
N LYS A 15 -0.94 19.90 14.47
CA LYS A 15 0.11 19.19 13.73
C LYS A 15 -0.33 17.81 13.24
N GLN A 16 -1.11 17.07 14.01
CA GLN A 16 -1.67 15.78 13.58
C GLN A 16 -2.68 15.93 12.43
N ARG A 17 -3.55 16.93 12.51
CA ARG A 17 -4.52 17.23 11.44
C ARG A 17 -3.81 17.63 10.14
N ASP A 18 -2.73 18.39 10.24
CA ASP A 18 -1.93 18.78 9.07
C ASP A 18 -1.24 17.58 8.44
N LYS A 19 -0.70 16.65 9.25
CA LYS A 19 -0.13 15.39 8.76
C LYS A 19 -1.13 14.52 8.01
N TRP A 20 -2.40 14.49 8.42
CA TRP A 20 -3.41 13.68 7.73
C TRP A 20 -3.83 14.29 6.39
N LYS A 21 -3.91 15.62 6.32
CA LYS A 21 -4.22 16.33 5.07
C LYS A 21 -3.13 16.17 4.01
N ASN A 22 -1.88 16.00 4.44
CA ASN A 22 -0.76 15.86 3.52
C ASN A 22 -0.68 14.48 2.85
N LYS A 23 -1.43 13.49 3.35
CA LYS A 23 -1.40 12.15 2.79
C LYS A 23 -2.17 12.06 1.48
N ARG A 24 -1.60 11.35 0.53
CA ARG A 24 -2.14 11.12 -0.81
C ARG A 24 -2.46 9.63 -0.99
N TRP A 25 -3.44 9.36 -1.83
CA TRP A 25 -3.78 8.00 -2.24
C TRP A 25 -2.86 7.57 -3.37
N PHE A 26 -2.28 6.38 -3.22
CA PHE A 26 -1.46 5.72 -4.22
C PHE A 26 -2.16 4.44 -4.67
N THR A 27 -2.30 4.27 -5.97
CA THR A 27 -2.81 3.01 -6.53
C THR A 27 -1.65 2.04 -6.70
N ILE A 28 -1.78 0.86 -6.13
CA ILE A 28 -0.81 -0.22 -6.28
C ILE A 28 -1.18 -1.04 -7.51
N ARG A 29 -0.25 -1.12 -8.45
CA ARG A 29 -0.41 -1.88 -9.69
C ARG A 29 0.46 -3.12 -9.67
N ALA A 30 -0.09 -4.21 -10.17
CA ALA A 30 0.63 -5.43 -10.44
C ALA A 30 1.72 -5.21 -11.51
N PRO A 31 2.73 -6.09 -11.59
CA PRO A 31 3.73 -6.04 -12.66
C PRO A 31 3.11 -6.24 -14.06
N ARG A 32 3.83 -5.77 -15.08
CA ARG A 32 3.38 -5.79 -16.50
C ARG A 32 3.09 -7.19 -17.01
N HIS A 33 3.91 -8.17 -16.69
CA HIS A 33 3.68 -9.57 -17.02
C HIS A 33 3.70 -10.40 -15.74
N PRO A 34 2.79 -11.38 -15.57
CA PRO A 34 1.68 -11.79 -16.44
C PRO A 34 0.36 -10.99 -16.30
N TRP A 35 0.30 -9.95 -15.46
CA TRP A 35 -0.98 -9.36 -15.01
C TRP A 35 -1.30 -7.95 -15.53
N ASN A 36 -0.55 -7.46 -16.51
CA ASN A 36 -0.81 -6.24 -17.28
C ASN A 36 -1.28 -5.03 -16.45
N PHE A 37 -0.54 -4.71 -15.37
CA PHE A 37 -0.84 -3.56 -14.48
C PHE A 37 -2.23 -3.57 -13.84
N LYS A 38 -2.81 -4.76 -13.60
CA LYS A 38 -4.04 -4.88 -12.84
C LYS A 38 -3.91 -4.15 -11.50
N ARG A 39 -4.96 -3.39 -11.13
CA ARG A 39 -5.03 -2.72 -9.83
C ARG A 39 -5.20 -3.76 -8.74
N ILE A 40 -4.26 -3.76 -7.80
CA ILE A 40 -4.23 -4.65 -6.62
C ILE A 40 -5.06 -4.01 -5.51
N GLY A 41 -4.82 -2.73 -5.26
CA GLY A 41 -5.46 -1.97 -4.19
C GLY A 41 -4.91 -0.56 -4.11
N GLU A 42 -5.26 0.13 -3.03
CA GLU A 42 -4.86 1.51 -2.79
C GLU A 42 -4.20 1.63 -1.42
N THR A 43 -3.22 2.52 -1.32
CA THR A 43 -2.53 2.77 -0.06
C THR A 43 -2.38 4.26 0.17
N LEU A 44 -2.42 4.64 1.43
CA LEU A 44 -2.23 6.01 1.86
C LEU A 44 -0.75 6.24 2.20
N GLY A 45 -0.14 7.24 1.58
CA GLY A 45 1.26 7.62 1.77
C GLY A 45 1.40 9.12 1.99
N GLU A 46 2.45 9.53 2.71
CA GLU A 46 2.81 10.95 2.84
C GLU A 46 3.79 11.37 1.73
N THR A 47 4.79 10.53 1.48
CA THR A 47 5.78 10.69 0.40
C THR A 47 5.98 9.35 -0.31
N ASP A 48 6.52 9.40 -1.52
CA ASP A 48 6.76 8.24 -2.39
C ASP A 48 7.74 7.26 -1.73
N GLU A 49 8.76 7.79 -1.04
CA GLU A 49 9.75 7.03 -0.25
C GLU A 49 9.11 6.18 0.85
N HIS A 50 7.99 6.62 1.43
CA HIS A 50 7.30 5.89 2.49
C HIS A 50 6.47 4.71 1.94
N ILE A 51 6.09 4.75 0.66
CA ILE A 51 5.40 3.63 -0.01
C ILE A 51 6.42 2.62 -0.56
N MET A 52 7.60 3.10 -0.94
CA MET A 52 8.68 2.26 -1.45
C MET A 52 9.07 1.15 -0.46
N GLY A 53 9.22 -0.08 -0.94
CA GLY A 53 9.61 -1.22 -0.12
C GLY A 53 8.49 -1.87 0.70
N ARG A 54 7.26 -1.35 0.68
CA ARG A 54 6.11 -2.04 1.27
C ARG A 54 5.82 -3.35 0.54
N VAL A 55 5.47 -4.38 1.31
CA VAL A 55 5.08 -5.70 0.80
C VAL A 55 3.59 -5.88 1.01
N TYR A 56 2.89 -6.20 -0.06
CA TYR A 56 1.46 -6.52 -0.08
C TYR A 56 1.31 -8.00 -0.31
N GLU A 57 0.57 -8.66 0.58
CA GLU A 57 0.23 -10.06 0.46
C GLU A 57 -1.25 -10.19 0.08
N MET A 58 -1.55 -11.03 -0.91
CA MET A 58 -2.92 -11.34 -1.31
C MET A 58 -3.03 -12.76 -1.86
N THR A 59 -4.22 -13.31 -1.89
CA THR A 59 -4.46 -14.63 -2.48
C THR A 59 -4.61 -14.54 -4.01
N GLN A 60 -4.18 -15.58 -4.72
CA GLN A 60 -4.39 -15.69 -6.17
C GLN A 60 -5.90 -15.71 -6.52
N GLN A 61 -6.76 -16.20 -5.62
CA GLN A 61 -8.21 -16.20 -5.79
C GLN A 61 -8.76 -14.78 -5.86
N GLU A 62 -8.39 -13.89 -4.95
CA GLU A 62 -8.79 -12.48 -5.00
C GLU A 62 -8.22 -11.77 -6.24
N PHE A 63 -7.02 -12.17 -6.67
CA PHE A 63 -6.37 -11.53 -7.79
C PHE A 63 -6.90 -11.98 -9.16
N SER A 64 -7.19 -13.26 -9.36
CA SER A 64 -7.56 -13.83 -10.68
C SER A 64 -8.98 -14.37 -10.75
N GLY A 65 -9.66 -14.56 -9.62
CA GLY A 65 -10.98 -15.19 -9.56
C GLY A 65 -10.98 -16.70 -9.80
N ASP A 66 -9.81 -17.34 -9.83
CA ASP A 66 -9.68 -18.78 -10.02
C ASP A 66 -9.68 -19.49 -8.65
N PHE A 67 -10.75 -20.24 -8.38
CA PHE A 67 -10.97 -20.96 -7.12
C PHE A 67 -10.10 -22.22 -6.99
N THR A 68 -9.45 -22.68 -8.06
CA THR A 68 -8.56 -23.84 -7.99
C THR A 68 -7.26 -23.52 -7.25
N LYS A 69 -6.88 -22.24 -7.14
CA LYS A 69 -5.63 -21.76 -6.56
C LYS A 69 -5.82 -20.89 -5.31
N MET A 70 -6.77 -21.25 -4.44
CA MET A 70 -7.04 -20.51 -3.20
C MET A 70 -5.86 -20.48 -2.21
N HIS A 71 -5.02 -21.51 -2.20
CA HIS A 71 -3.89 -21.63 -1.27
C HIS A 71 -2.63 -20.86 -1.71
N VAL A 72 -2.65 -20.26 -2.90
CA VAL A 72 -1.49 -19.56 -3.45
C VAL A 72 -1.49 -18.12 -2.95
N LEU A 73 -0.49 -17.79 -2.12
CA LEU A 73 -0.22 -16.45 -1.62
C LEU A 73 0.77 -15.74 -2.56
N LEU A 74 0.36 -14.57 -3.05
CA LEU A 74 1.19 -13.68 -3.84
C LEU A 74 1.75 -12.58 -2.95
N ARG A 75 3.03 -12.28 -3.12
CA ARG A 75 3.72 -11.19 -2.43
C ARG A 75 4.17 -10.16 -3.45
N PHE A 76 3.67 -8.94 -3.34
CA PHE A 76 4.02 -7.82 -4.21
C PHE A 76 4.82 -6.81 -3.39
N ARG A 77 6.06 -6.53 -3.81
CA ARG A 77 6.84 -5.46 -3.18
C ARG A 77 6.89 -4.24 -4.09
N VAL A 78 6.67 -3.07 -3.53
CA VAL A 78 6.77 -1.80 -4.27
C VAL A 78 8.24 -1.51 -4.54
N THR A 79 8.59 -1.38 -5.82
CA THR A 79 9.91 -0.96 -6.29
C THR A 79 9.97 0.49 -6.68
N ASP A 80 8.90 1.01 -7.27
CA ASP A 80 8.92 2.33 -7.89
C ASP A 80 7.55 2.99 -7.78
N VAL A 81 7.52 4.32 -7.84
CA VAL A 81 6.30 5.11 -7.78
C VAL A 81 6.36 6.16 -8.88
N VAL A 82 5.42 6.05 -9.83
CA VAL A 82 5.30 7.00 -10.94
C VAL A 82 4.04 7.83 -10.70
N GLY A 83 4.22 9.03 -10.17
CA GLY A 83 3.12 9.95 -9.86
C GLY A 83 2.25 9.46 -8.70
N GLN A 84 1.13 8.81 -9.01
CA GLN A 84 0.23 8.20 -8.01
C GLN A 84 0.18 6.68 -8.14
N ASP A 85 0.89 6.11 -9.12
CA ASP A 85 0.89 4.68 -9.37
C ASP A 85 2.16 4.04 -8.78
N ALA A 86 1.98 3.17 -7.80
CA ALA A 86 3.04 2.35 -7.24
C ALA A 86 3.21 1.08 -8.08
N LEU A 87 4.38 0.94 -8.70
CA LEU A 87 4.78 -0.23 -9.45
C LEU A 87 5.37 -1.28 -8.51
N THR A 88 4.87 -2.49 -8.64
CA THR A 88 5.31 -3.62 -7.82
C THR A 88 6.00 -4.69 -8.65
N TYR A 89 6.88 -5.43 -7.98
CA TYR A 89 7.41 -6.69 -8.48
C TYR A 89 6.91 -7.83 -7.61
N ILE A 90 6.71 -8.99 -8.23
CA ILE A 90 6.40 -10.19 -7.46
C ILE A 90 7.65 -10.68 -6.75
N CYS A 91 7.59 -10.74 -5.43
CA CYS A 91 8.61 -11.37 -4.61
C CYS A 91 8.27 -12.85 -4.55
N TRP A 92 8.79 -13.64 -5.49
CA TRP A 92 8.63 -15.11 -5.43
C TRP A 92 9.11 -15.58 -4.07
N THR A 93 8.23 -16.25 -3.33
CA THR A 93 8.69 -17.18 -2.30
C THR A 93 9.51 -18.21 -3.06
N ARG A 94 10.75 -18.42 -2.65
CA ARG A 94 11.49 -19.62 -3.03
C ARG A 94 10.60 -20.80 -2.67
N THR A 95 9.94 -21.41 -3.66
CA THR A 95 9.76 -22.84 -3.62
C THR A 95 11.16 -23.40 -3.85
N PRO A 96 11.83 -23.99 -2.84
CA PRO A 96 12.96 -24.83 -3.15
C PRO A 96 12.43 -25.95 -4.05
N ILE A 97 13.11 -26.10 -5.18
CA ILE A 97 13.18 -27.28 -6.06
C ILE A 97 12.62 -28.57 -5.45
#